data_AF-A0A2P5VXK0-F1
#
_entry.id   AF-A0A2P5VXK0-F1
#
_cell.length_a   1.000
_cell.length_b   1.000
_cell.length_c   1.000
_cell.angle_alpha   90.00
_cell.angle_beta   90.00
_cell.angle_gamma   90.00
#
_symmetry.space_group_name_H-M   'P 1'
#
loop_
_entity.id
_entity.type
_entity.pdbx_description
1 polymer ?
#
loop_
_entity_poly.entity_id
_entity_poly.type
_entity_poly.pdbx_seq_one_letter_code
_entity_poly.pdbx_strand_id
1 'polypeptide(L)'
;MLRYQWEDAARFWNSKKGEDCERVGTSSRQKQKFTHTAGSRSFACVAQAAEALSGQKVGRLQLFDITHRKKDGTPMTSEAAEIMKKLKDKKAEYEATASTDSSVNFEDIDNRIINEVLGPESQSQAEVQRLNDQIVQIQASTDEQISQLREEAAAREAEAVAKEAKQNRKYNELQLQLQSMMTMFQQFQNPPS
;
A
#
# COMPACT_ATOMS: atom_id res chain seq x y z
N MET A 1 -52.02 2.66 8.31
CA MET A 1 -50.83 3.50 8.02
C MET A 1 -50.28 3.10 6.65
N LEU A 2 -49.68 4.03 5.89
CA LEU A 2 -49.20 3.93 4.48
C LEU A 2 -50.07 4.61 3.38
N ARG A 3 -50.73 5.73 3.67
CA ARG A 3 -51.31 6.59 2.60
C ARG A 3 -50.44 7.79 2.20
N TYR A 4 -49.36 8.06 2.91
CA TYR A 4 -48.58 9.31 2.76
C TYR A 4 -47.28 9.22 1.92
N GLN A 5 -46.85 8.02 1.48
CA GLN A 5 -45.52 7.90 0.84
C GLN A 5 -45.43 8.45 -0.59
N TRP A 6 -46.52 8.41 -1.37
CA TRP A 6 -46.49 8.85 -2.77
C TRP A 6 -46.66 10.37 -2.89
N GLU A 7 -47.47 11.00 -2.03
CA GLU A 7 -47.66 12.45 -1.98
C GLU A 7 -46.37 13.16 -1.59
N ASP A 8 -45.60 12.59 -0.66
CA ASP A 8 -44.29 13.11 -0.25
C ASP A 8 -43.24 12.97 -1.35
N ALA A 9 -43.21 11.84 -2.06
CA ALA A 9 -42.35 11.65 -3.22
C ALA A 9 -42.70 12.63 -4.35
N ALA A 10 -43.99 12.80 -4.64
CA ALA A 10 -44.46 13.75 -5.64
C ALA A 10 -44.11 15.20 -5.25
N ARG A 11 -44.29 15.59 -3.99
CA ARG A 11 -43.88 16.91 -3.48
C ARG A 11 -42.37 17.12 -3.58
N PHE A 12 -41.57 16.09 -3.26
CA PHE A 12 -40.11 16.16 -3.37
C PHE A 12 -39.65 16.38 -4.80
N TRP A 13 -40.12 15.57 -5.76
CA TRP A 13 -39.70 15.67 -7.16
C TRP A 13 -40.18 16.95 -7.84
N ASN A 14 -41.33 17.50 -7.42
CA ASN A 14 -41.80 18.82 -7.87
C ASN A 14 -41.15 20.00 -7.12
N SER A 15 -40.29 19.75 -6.14
CA SER A 15 -39.59 20.81 -5.40
C SER A 15 -38.33 21.27 -6.13
N LYS A 16 -37.82 22.46 -5.77
CA LYS A 16 -36.53 22.95 -6.27
C LYS A 16 -35.39 21.97 -6.02
N LYS A 17 -35.42 21.28 -4.87
CA LYS A 17 -34.41 20.26 -4.52
C LYS A 17 -34.47 19.06 -5.47
N GLY A 18 -35.66 18.62 -5.87
CA GLY A 18 -35.84 17.55 -6.86
C GLY A 18 -35.31 17.95 -8.23
N GLU A 19 -35.64 19.17 -8.68
CA GLU A 19 -35.18 19.74 -9.96
C GLU A 19 -33.64 19.88 -10.01
N ASP A 20 -33.02 20.35 -8.92
CA ASP A 20 -31.57 20.45 -8.83
C ASP A 20 -30.90 19.06 -8.87
N CYS A 21 -31.47 18.06 -8.18
CA CYS A 21 -30.99 16.67 -8.24
C CYS A 21 -31.10 16.09 -9.65
N GLU A 22 -32.20 16.34 -10.36
CA GLU A 22 -32.38 15.92 -11.75
C GLU A 22 -31.34 16.56 -12.68
N ARG A 23 -31.12 17.88 -12.55
CA ARG A 23 -30.10 18.60 -13.32
C ARG A 23 -28.71 18.03 -13.10
N VAL A 24 -28.33 17.78 -11.83
CA VAL A 24 -27.05 17.16 -11.48
C VAL A 24 -26.94 15.75 -12.05
N GLY A 25 -28.01 14.95 -11.94
CA GLY A 25 -28.07 13.59 -12.49
C GLY A 25 -27.88 13.57 -14.00
N THR A 26 -28.59 14.45 -14.73
CA THR A 26 -28.49 14.56 -16.19
C THR A 26 -27.12 15.03 -16.64
N SER A 27 -26.56 16.07 -16.01
CA SER A 27 -25.20 16.54 -16.32
C SER A 27 -24.14 15.46 -16.04
N SER A 28 -24.31 14.69 -14.97
CA SER A 28 -23.40 13.58 -14.64
C SER A 28 -23.49 12.44 -15.65
N ARG A 29 -24.72 12.05 -16.05
CA ARG A 29 -24.92 11.02 -17.09
C ARG A 29 -24.36 11.45 -18.45
N GLN A 30 -24.46 12.74 -18.82
CA GLN A 30 -23.84 13.27 -20.04
C GLN A 30 -22.32 13.14 -20.05
N LYS A 31 -21.67 13.18 -18.88
CA LYS A 31 -20.22 13.00 -18.72
C LYS A 31 -19.81 11.52 -18.66
N GLN A 32 -20.77 10.59 -18.55
CA GLN A 32 -20.48 9.17 -18.57
C GLN A 32 -20.14 8.72 -20.00
N LYS A 33 -18.85 8.72 -20.32
CA LYS A 33 -18.33 8.32 -21.65
C LYS A 33 -18.14 6.80 -21.78
N PHE A 34 -18.16 6.10 -20.66
CA PHE A 34 -17.80 4.70 -20.57
C PHE A 34 -19.02 3.87 -20.12
N THR A 35 -19.71 3.27 -21.09
CA THR A 35 -20.85 2.38 -20.86
C THR A 35 -20.48 0.94 -21.23
N HIS A 36 -20.95 -0.02 -20.42
CA HIS A 36 -20.77 -1.44 -20.69
C HIS A 36 -21.89 -1.97 -21.61
N THR A 37 -21.58 -3.04 -22.34
CA THR A 37 -22.45 -3.71 -23.31
C THR A 37 -23.30 -4.83 -22.70
N ALA A 38 -23.18 -5.09 -21.39
CA ALA A 38 -23.93 -6.14 -20.70
C ALA A 38 -25.45 -5.93 -20.69
N GLY A 39 -25.92 -4.72 -21.00
CA GLY A 39 -27.34 -4.38 -21.05
C GLY A 39 -27.99 -4.53 -19.67
N SER A 40 -29.07 -5.32 -19.60
CA SER A 40 -29.75 -5.62 -18.33
C SER A 40 -29.05 -6.68 -17.48
N ARG A 41 -27.99 -7.32 -17.99
CA ARG A 41 -27.23 -8.32 -17.22
C ARG A 41 -26.26 -7.62 -16.29
N SER A 42 -26.27 -8.02 -15.03
CA SER A 42 -25.24 -7.62 -14.08
C SER A 42 -23.87 -8.21 -14.47
N PHE A 43 -22.79 -7.59 -14.00
CA PHE A 43 -21.44 -8.12 -14.18
C PHE A 43 -21.27 -9.52 -13.58
N ALA A 44 -21.91 -9.80 -12.45
CA ALA A 44 -21.92 -11.15 -11.87
C ALA A 44 -22.54 -12.18 -12.83
N CYS A 45 -23.67 -11.85 -13.47
CA CYS A 45 -24.30 -12.73 -14.46
C CYS A 45 -23.43 -12.90 -15.72
N VAL A 46 -22.66 -11.89 -16.11
CA VAL A 46 -21.74 -11.98 -17.25
C VAL A 46 -20.55 -12.88 -16.89
N ALA A 47 -19.94 -12.66 -15.71
CA ALA A 47 -18.84 -13.47 -15.21
C ALA A 47 -19.25 -14.94 -15.12
N GLN A 48 -20.36 -15.25 -14.45
CA GLN A 48 -20.85 -16.63 -14.28
C GLN A 48 -21.05 -17.34 -15.63
N ALA A 49 -21.62 -16.66 -16.63
CA ALA A 49 -21.80 -17.26 -17.95
C ALA A 49 -20.48 -17.47 -18.69
N ALA A 50 -19.53 -16.55 -18.54
CA ALA A 50 -18.21 -16.69 -19.14
C ALA A 50 -17.40 -17.81 -18.46
N GLU A 51 -17.47 -17.93 -17.14
CA GLU A 51 -16.87 -19.02 -16.35
C GLU A 51 -17.48 -20.38 -16.71
N ALA A 52 -18.80 -20.44 -16.91
CA ALA A 52 -19.48 -21.66 -17.35
C ALA A 52 -19.02 -22.13 -18.75
N LEU A 53 -18.61 -21.21 -19.61
CA LEU A 53 -18.09 -21.51 -20.95
C LEU A 53 -16.60 -21.85 -20.94
N SER A 54 -15.79 -21.13 -20.15
CA SER A 54 -14.33 -21.31 -20.10
C SER A 54 -13.90 -22.43 -19.13
N GLY A 55 -14.72 -22.77 -18.15
CA GLY A 55 -14.36 -23.64 -17.03
C GLY A 55 -13.37 -23.02 -16.04
N GLN A 56 -13.02 -21.74 -16.20
CA GLN A 56 -12.06 -21.01 -15.37
C GLN A 56 -12.68 -19.74 -14.82
N LYS A 57 -12.32 -19.38 -13.58
CA LYS A 57 -12.71 -18.12 -12.94
C LYS A 57 -12.32 -16.92 -13.81
N VAL A 58 -13.25 -15.99 -14.00
CA VAL A 58 -13.06 -14.82 -14.86
C VAL A 58 -12.49 -13.68 -14.01
N GLY A 59 -11.25 -13.29 -14.30
CA GLY A 59 -10.59 -12.17 -13.65
C GLY A 59 -11.22 -10.82 -14.01
N ARG A 60 -10.93 -9.77 -13.24
CA ARG A 60 -11.52 -8.43 -13.44
C ARG A 60 -11.13 -7.84 -14.80
N LEU A 61 -9.90 -8.07 -15.25
CA LEU A 61 -9.43 -7.61 -16.57
C LEU A 61 -10.19 -8.30 -17.70
N GLN A 62 -10.42 -9.61 -17.58
CA GLN A 62 -11.18 -10.37 -18.57
C GLN A 62 -12.66 -9.95 -18.57
N LEU A 63 -13.25 -9.75 -17.39
CA LEU A 63 -14.61 -9.26 -17.25
C LEU A 63 -14.78 -7.88 -17.90
N PHE A 64 -13.80 -6.99 -17.73
CA PHE A 64 -13.77 -5.69 -18.39
C PHE A 64 -13.73 -5.83 -19.92
N ASP A 65 -12.88 -6.72 -20.45
CA ASP A 65 -12.76 -6.97 -21.89
C ASP A 65 -14.08 -7.51 -22.48
N ILE A 66 -14.77 -8.42 -21.78
CA ILE A 66 -16.07 -8.97 -22.20
C ILE A 66 -17.16 -7.89 -22.17
N THR A 67 -17.20 -7.10 -21.10
CA THR A 67 -18.29 -6.14 -20.87
C THR A 67 -18.17 -4.86 -21.70
N HIS A 68 -17.00 -4.57 -22.29
CA HIS A 68 -16.79 -3.36 -23.11
C HIS A 68 -16.52 -3.66 -24.59
N ARG A 69 -16.76 -4.91 -25.01
CA ARG A 69 -16.82 -5.31 -26.42
C ARG A 69 -18.25 -5.38 -26.92
N LYS A 70 -18.41 -5.13 -28.21
CA LYS A 70 -19.65 -5.40 -28.95
C LYS A 70 -19.75 -6.91 -29.25
N LYS A 71 -20.91 -7.34 -29.76
CA LYS A 71 -21.15 -8.74 -30.16
C LYS A 71 -20.21 -9.22 -31.28
N ASP A 72 -19.69 -8.30 -32.08
CA ASP A 72 -18.71 -8.57 -33.15
C ASP A 72 -17.25 -8.67 -32.63
N GLY A 73 -17.02 -8.48 -31.33
CA GLY A 73 -15.71 -8.51 -30.69
C GLY A 73 -14.93 -7.19 -30.74
N THR A 74 -15.44 -6.17 -31.45
CA THR A 74 -14.80 -4.85 -31.51
C THR A 74 -15.01 -4.07 -30.21
N PRO A 75 -14.06 -3.19 -29.82
CA PRO A 75 -14.25 -2.30 -28.69
C PRO A 75 -15.45 -1.38 -28.90
N MET A 76 -16.17 -1.06 -27.82
CA MET A 76 -17.37 -0.23 -27.91
C MET A 76 -17.07 1.19 -28.42
N THR A 77 -15.95 1.77 -27.97
CA THR A 77 -15.47 3.11 -28.35
C THR A 77 -13.95 3.09 -28.54
N SER A 78 -13.39 4.12 -29.19
CA SER A 78 -11.93 4.29 -29.31
C SER A 78 -11.24 4.45 -27.95
N GLU A 79 -11.88 5.16 -27.02
CA GLU A 79 -11.42 5.31 -25.63
C GLU A 79 -11.37 3.95 -24.92
N ALA A 80 -12.40 3.10 -25.09
CA ALA A 80 -12.39 1.74 -24.56
C ALA A 80 -11.26 0.90 -25.15
N ALA A 81 -10.97 1.05 -26.45
CA ALA A 81 -9.87 0.36 -27.10
C ALA A 81 -8.50 0.78 -26.51
N GLU A 82 -8.31 2.07 -26.25
CA GLU A 82 -7.10 2.59 -25.64
C GLU A 82 -6.92 2.07 -24.20
N ILE A 83 -7.99 2.08 -23.39
CA ILE A 83 -7.97 1.54 -22.03
C ILE A 83 -7.65 0.04 -22.05
N MET A 84 -8.33 -0.75 -22.88
CA MET A 84 -8.06 -2.19 -23.01
C MET A 84 -6.60 -2.46 -23.38
N LYS A 85 -6.01 -1.63 -24.25
CA LYS A 85 -4.59 -1.72 -24.60
C LYS A 85 -3.71 -1.45 -23.39
N LYS A 86 -3.93 -0.34 -22.67
CA LYS A 86 -3.18 -0.01 -21.45
C LYS A 86 -3.26 -1.10 -20.39
N LEU A 87 -4.44 -1.69 -20.19
CA LEU A 87 -4.64 -2.81 -19.27
C LEU A 87 -3.82 -4.04 -19.67
N LYS A 88 -3.77 -4.38 -20.97
CA LYS A 88 -2.98 -5.51 -21.48
C LYS A 88 -1.47 -5.26 -21.35
N ASP A 89 -1.02 -4.06 -21.69
CA ASP A 89 0.39 -3.66 -21.58
C ASP A 89 0.84 -3.73 -20.10
N LYS A 90 0.03 -3.22 -19.17
CA LYS A 90 0.30 -3.28 -17.72
C LYS A 90 0.29 -4.71 -17.19
N LYS A 91 -0.63 -5.56 -17.63
CA LYS A 91 -0.65 -6.98 -17.26
C LYS A 91 0.65 -7.67 -17.66
N ALA A 92 1.15 -7.42 -18.87
CA ALA A 92 2.41 -7.97 -19.33
C ALA A 92 3.62 -7.45 -18.53
N GLU A 93 3.63 -6.16 -18.17
CA GLU A 93 4.66 -5.57 -17.30
C GLU A 93 4.69 -6.23 -15.91
N TYR A 94 3.52 -6.44 -15.30
CA TYR A 94 3.41 -7.15 -14.02
C TYR A 94 3.76 -8.62 -14.13
N GLU A 95 3.37 -9.34 -15.19
CA GLU A 95 3.76 -10.74 -15.39
C GLU A 95 5.28 -10.89 -15.60
N ALA A 96 5.93 -9.93 -16.25
CA ALA A 96 7.37 -9.92 -16.42
C ALA A 96 8.13 -9.69 -15.10
N THR A 97 7.55 -8.95 -14.16
CA THR A 97 8.16 -8.61 -12.86
C THR A 97 7.79 -9.60 -11.74
N ALA A 98 6.57 -10.14 -11.77
CA ALA A 98 6.04 -11.12 -10.81
C ALA A 98 6.73 -12.49 -10.87
N SER A 99 7.66 -12.70 -11.81
CA SER A 99 8.56 -13.86 -11.81
C SER A 99 9.44 -13.96 -10.54
N THR A 100 9.39 -12.99 -9.61
CA THR A 100 10.28 -12.90 -8.44
C THR A 100 9.59 -13.05 -7.07
N ASP A 101 8.28 -12.77 -6.93
CA ASP A 101 7.63 -12.73 -5.59
C ASP A 101 6.34 -13.57 -5.55
N SER A 102 6.46 -14.78 -4.98
CA SER A 102 5.47 -15.87 -5.10
C SER A 102 4.19 -15.73 -4.25
N SER A 103 3.92 -14.58 -3.64
CA SER A 103 2.80 -14.41 -2.68
C SER A 103 1.68 -13.48 -3.14
N VAL A 104 1.75 -12.92 -4.35
CA VAL A 104 0.73 -11.96 -4.81
C VAL A 104 -0.42 -12.70 -5.50
N ASN A 105 -1.64 -12.58 -4.95
CA ASN A 105 -2.84 -13.18 -5.53
C ASN A 105 -3.15 -12.54 -6.90
N PHE A 106 -3.48 -13.34 -7.91
CA PHE A 106 -3.79 -12.88 -9.26
C PHE A 106 -4.97 -11.88 -9.29
N GLU A 107 -5.97 -12.07 -8.42
CA GLU A 107 -7.06 -11.10 -8.26
C GLU A 107 -6.59 -9.75 -7.71
N ASP A 108 -5.55 -9.73 -6.87
CA ASP A 108 -4.99 -8.50 -6.33
C ASP A 108 -4.20 -7.73 -7.40
N ILE A 109 -3.53 -8.46 -8.31
CA ILE A 109 -2.84 -7.87 -9.47
C ILE A 109 -3.83 -7.22 -10.43
N ASP A 110 -4.89 -7.93 -10.82
CA ASP A 110 -5.94 -7.42 -11.70
C ASP A 110 -6.61 -6.16 -11.12
N ASN A 111 -6.92 -6.16 -9.82
CA ASN A 111 -7.51 -5.01 -9.13
C ASN A 111 -6.55 -3.81 -9.09
N ARG A 112 -5.26 -4.06 -8.83
CA ARG A 112 -4.23 -3.01 -8.84
C ARG A 112 -4.08 -2.39 -10.23
N ILE A 113 -3.97 -3.21 -11.28
CA ILE A 113 -3.85 -2.75 -12.67
C ILE A 113 -5.05 -1.88 -13.06
N ILE A 114 -6.27 -2.30 -12.71
CA ILE A 114 -7.48 -1.52 -13.00
C ILE A 114 -7.43 -0.15 -12.30
N ASN A 115 -7.03 -0.10 -11.03
CA ASN A 115 -6.93 1.16 -10.31
C ASN A 115 -5.85 2.09 -10.90
N GLU A 116 -4.74 1.55 -11.39
CA GLU A 116 -3.68 2.35 -12.03
C GLU A 116 -4.12 2.94 -13.38
N VAL A 117 -4.93 2.21 -14.16
CA VAL A 117 -5.36 2.64 -15.49
C VAL A 117 -6.63 3.50 -15.46
N LEU A 118 -7.63 3.12 -14.64
CA LEU A 118 -8.92 3.79 -14.57
C LEU A 118 -9.05 4.77 -13.40
N GLY A 119 -8.12 4.71 -12.44
CA GLY A 119 -8.27 5.37 -11.15
C GLY A 119 -9.08 4.52 -10.16
N PRO A 120 -9.11 4.93 -8.88
CA PRO A 120 -9.89 4.27 -7.85
C PRO A 120 -11.40 4.35 -8.18
N GLU A 121 -12.12 3.24 -7.99
CA GLU A 121 -13.53 3.13 -8.40
C GLU A 121 -14.48 3.98 -7.54
N SER A 122 -14.03 4.39 -6.34
CA SER A 122 -14.82 5.18 -5.41
C SER A 122 -13.96 6.12 -4.56
N GLN A 123 -14.59 7.16 -4.00
CA GLN A 123 -13.94 8.06 -3.04
C GLN A 123 -13.43 7.29 -1.81
N SER A 124 -14.21 6.35 -1.28
CA SER A 124 -13.79 5.49 -0.17
C SER A 124 -12.54 4.69 -0.51
N GLN A 125 -12.44 4.17 -1.74
CA GLN A 125 -11.26 3.41 -2.16
C GLN A 125 -10.06 4.32 -2.39
N ALA A 126 -10.27 5.54 -2.89
CA ALA A 126 -9.22 6.55 -3.01
C ALA A 126 -8.66 6.95 -1.64
N GLU A 127 -9.52 7.10 -0.64
CA GLU A 127 -9.13 7.37 0.74
C GLU A 127 -8.34 6.21 1.35
N VAL A 128 -8.78 4.97 1.15
CA VAL A 128 -8.04 3.76 1.59
C VAL A 128 -6.65 3.72 0.97
N GLN A 129 -6.53 3.97 -0.34
CA GLN A 129 -5.22 3.99 -1.01
C GLN A 129 -4.31 5.07 -0.42
N ARG A 130 -4.83 6.28 -0.24
CA ARG A 130 -4.07 7.38 0.37
C ARG A 130 -3.61 7.05 1.79
N LEU A 131 -4.45 6.40 2.59
CA LEU A 131 -4.08 5.96 3.94
C LEU A 131 -2.99 4.89 3.90
N ASN A 132 -3.07 3.94 2.97
CA ASN A 132 -2.01 2.93 2.79
C ASN A 132 -0.67 3.58 2.43
N ASP A 133 -0.67 4.53 1.50
CA ASP A 133 0.55 5.25 1.10
C ASP A 133 1.16 6.02 2.29
N GLN A 134 0.31 6.62 3.15
CA GLN A 134 0.76 7.26 4.39
C GLN A 134 1.36 6.26 5.38
N ILE A 135 0.76 5.09 5.55
CA ILE A 135 1.28 4.04 6.43
C ILE A 135 2.67 3.58 5.96
N VAL A 136 2.85 3.35 4.66
CA VAL A 136 4.15 2.98 4.07
C VAL A 136 5.20 4.05 4.34
N GLN A 137 4.84 5.33 4.18
CA GLN A 137 5.75 6.44 4.45
C GLN A 137 6.13 6.53 5.94
N ILE A 138 5.16 6.37 6.84
CA ILE A 138 5.42 6.36 8.28
C ILE A 138 6.33 5.19 8.65
N GLN A 139 6.08 4.00 8.11
CA GLN A 139 6.90 2.81 8.36
C GLN A 139 8.36 3.06 7.94
N ALA A 140 8.58 3.53 6.71
CA ALA A 140 9.92 3.87 6.22
C ALA A 140 10.62 4.91 7.10
N SER A 141 9.92 5.97 7.53
CA SER A 141 10.50 6.97 8.43
C SER A 141 10.82 6.44 9.83
N THR A 142 10.06 5.44 10.30
CA THR A 142 10.26 4.80 11.60
C THR A 142 11.46 3.87 11.53
N ASP A 143 11.61 3.11 10.45
CA ASP A 143 12.76 2.23 10.23
C ASP A 143 14.06 3.04 10.15
N GLU A 144 14.04 4.20 9.48
CA GLU A 144 15.16 5.14 9.43
C GLU A 144 15.53 5.67 10.83
N GLN A 145 14.54 6.08 11.63
CA GLN A 145 14.77 6.54 13.01
C GLN A 145 15.31 5.43 13.92
N ILE A 146 14.80 4.19 13.78
CA ILE A 146 15.31 3.04 14.52
C ILE A 146 16.78 2.78 14.16
N SER A 147 17.16 2.91 12.89
CA SER A 147 18.55 2.74 12.45
C SER A 147 19.47 3.78 13.09
N GLN A 148 19.07 5.06 13.05
CA GLN A 148 19.84 6.15 13.66
C GLN A 148 20.02 5.97 15.17
N LEU A 149 18.95 5.62 15.88
CA LEU A 149 19.01 5.38 17.33
C LEU A 149 19.93 4.20 17.69
N ARG A 150 19.98 3.16 16.86
CA ARG A 150 20.90 2.03 17.07
C ARG A 150 22.35 2.42 16.87
N GLU A 151 22.65 3.22 15.84
CA GLU A 151 24.00 3.75 15.62
C GLU A 151 24.44 4.66 16.77
N GLU A 152 23.55 5.54 17.23
CA GLU A 152 23.85 6.42 18.37
C GLU A 152 24.07 5.63 19.67
N ALA A 153 23.24 4.62 19.93
CA ALA A 153 23.40 3.75 21.09
C ALA A 153 24.76 3.01 21.05
N ALA A 154 25.14 2.47 19.89
CA ALA A 154 26.44 1.80 19.70
C ALA A 154 27.62 2.77 19.89
N ALA A 155 27.49 4.02 19.42
CA ALA A 155 28.50 5.05 19.63
C ALA A 155 28.68 5.41 21.11
N ARG A 156 27.58 5.57 21.85
CA ARG A 156 27.64 5.84 23.31
C ARG A 156 28.20 4.66 24.09
N GLU A 157 27.86 3.43 23.71
CA GLU A 157 28.40 2.22 24.35
C GLU A 157 29.91 2.11 24.11
N ALA A 158 30.38 2.33 22.89
CA ALA A 158 31.80 2.34 22.56
C ALA A 158 32.57 3.44 23.35
N GLU A 159 31.98 4.62 23.51
CA GLU A 159 32.57 5.69 24.32
C GLU A 159 32.65 5.32 25.81
N ALA A 160 31.60 4.69 26.36
CA ALA A 160 31.59 4.22 27.73
C ALA A 160 32.68 3.15 27.97
N VAL A 161 32.80 2.16 27.08
CA VAL A 161 33.84 1.13 27.14
C VAL A 161 35.24 1.75 27.04
N ALA A 162 35.44 2.76 26.18
CA ALA A 162 36.72 3.45 26.06
C ALA A 162 37.09 4.24 27.33
N LYS A 163 36.11 4.87 27.98
CA LYS A 163 36.30 5.56 29.27
C LYS A 163 36.65 4.58 30.38
N GLU A 164 35.93 3.47 30.48
CA GLU A 164 36.19 2.41 31.46
C GLU A 164 37.58 1.78 31.26
N ALA A 165 37.96 1.46 30.02
CA ALA A 165 39.28 0.93 29.70
C ALA A 165 40.41 1.89 30.11
N LYS A 166 40.23 3.20 29.91
CA LYS A 166 41.18 4.21 30.39
C LYS A 166 41.27 4.26 31.91
N GLN A 167 40.14 4.14 32.60
CA GLN A 167 40.10 4.18 34.07
C GLN A 167 40.75 2.93 34.67
N ASN A 168 40.47 1.74 34.12
CA ASN A 168 41.09 0.48 34.51
C ASN A 168 42.61 0.50 34.28
N ARG A 169 43.09 1.09 33.17
CA ARG A 169 44.54 1.29 32.95
C ARG A 169 45.18 2.11 34.07
N LYS A 170 44.59 3.25 34.44
CA LYS A 170 45.10 4.10 35.53
C LYS A 170 45.11 3.36 36.87
N TYR A 171 44.06 2.60 37.17
CA TYR A 171 43.97 1.82 38.40
C TYR A 171 45.07 0.76 38.48
N ASN A 172 45.28 -0.01 37.40
CA ASN A 172 46.32 -1.03 37.33
C ASN A 172 47.72 -0.42 37.49
N GLU A 173 47.96 0.74 36.88
CA GLU A 173 49.24 1.46 36.98
C GLU A 173 49.51 1.94 38.42
N LEU A 174 48.49 2.46 39.11
CA LEU A 174 48.58 2.80 40.53
C LEU A 174 48.86 1.56 41.40
N GLN A 175 48.20 0.44 41.13
CA GLN A 175 48.40 -0.80 41.85
C GLN A 175 49.84 -1.31 41.73
N LEU A 176 50.42 -1.24 40.53
CA LEU A 176 51.83 -1.55 40.25
C LEU A 176 52.79 -0.65 41.04
N GLN A 177 52.55 0.67 41.07
CA GLN A 177 53.36 1.60 41.86
C GLN A 177 53.32 1.26 43.35
N LEU A 178 52.13 0.98 43.90
CA LEU A 178 51.96 0.63 45.30
C LEU A 178 52.73 -0.65 45.65
N GLN A 179 52.66 -1.66 44.78
CA GLN A 179 53.36 -2.94 44.96
C GLN A 179 54.88 -2.77 44.94
N SER A 180 55.41 -1.94 44.02
CA SER A 180 56.83 -1.59 43.97
C SER A 180 57.29 -0.92 45.27
N MET A 181 56.50 0.01 45.80
CA MET A 181 56.83 0.73 47.04
C MET A 181 56.84 -0.22 48.25
N MET A 182 55.88 -1.15 48.31
CA MET A 182 55.79 -2.18 49.35
C MET A 182 57.00 -3.12 49.33
N THR A 183 57.48 -3.48 48.14
CA THR A 183 58.67 -4.33 47.94
C THR A 183 59.94 -3.62 48.42
N MET A 184 60.13 -2.36 48.05
CA MET A 184 61.25 -1.54 48.53
C MET A 184 61.23 -1.37 50.05
N PHE A 185 60.05 -1.15 50.64
CA PHE A 185 59.90 -1.02 52.09
C PHE A 185 60.30 -2.31 52.83
N GLN A 186 59.91 -3.48 52.32
CA GLN A 186 60.34 -4.78 52.86
C GLN A 186 61.86 -5.00 52.78
N GLN A 187 62.50 -4.56 51.70
CA GLN A 187 63.97 -4.63 51.56
C GLN A 187 64.68 -3.73 52.58
N PHE A 188 64.16 -2.53 52.84
CA PHE A 188 64.70 -1.64 53.88
C PHE A 188 64.56 -2.21 55.30
N GLN A 189 63.49 -2.97 55.57
CA GLN A 189 63.30 -3.62 56.87
C GLN A 189 64.16 -4.87 57.08
N ASN A 190 64.63 -5.52 56.01
CA ASN A 190 65.49 -6.70 56.06
C ASN A 190 66.81 -6.42 55.32
N PRO A 191 67.74 -5.65 55.91
CA PRO A 191 69.01 -5.38 55.26
C PRO A 191 69.81 -6.69 55.10
N PRO A 192 70.45 -6.91 53.94
CA PRO A 192 71.31 -8.07 53.76
C PRO A 192 72.48 -7.99 54.76
N SER A 193 72.73 -9.09 55.49
CA SER A 193 73.89 -9.25 56.38
C SER A 193 75.22 -9.22 55.64
#